data_AF-A0A3S9NUX1-F1
#
_entry.id   AF-A0A3S9NUX1-F1
#
_cell.length_a   1.000
_cell.length_b   1.000
_cell.length_c   1.000
_cell.angle_alpha   90.00
_cell.angle_beta   90.00
_cell.angle_gamma   90.00
#
_symmetry.space_group_name_H-M   'P 1'
#
loop_
_entity.id
_entity.type
_entity.pdbx_description
1 polymer ?
#
loop_
_entity_poly.entity_id
_entity_poly.type
_entity_poly.pdbx_seq_one_letter_code
_entity_poly.pdbx_strand_id
1 'polypeptide(L)'
;MTFKMLEDDRIKFYYIPEHKNTYDEDNVIETKITGSSKIQGINIELNQIPKKFRIDLGESKHETTISIASIIIGTMNDRIEINEKTIHRFFSPNIYAIKSENGYKRISIDNRYDPFIESTALLHQKIKLEFF
;
A
#
# COMPACT_ATOMS: atom_id res chain seq x y z
N MET A 1 4.39 -0.24 -7.22
CA MET A 1 2.95 -0.63 -7.19
C MET A 1 2.30 -0.21 -8.49
N THR A 2 1.46 -1.05 -9.09
CA THR A 2 0.62 -0.69 -10.24
C THR A 2 -0.86 -0.71 -9.86
N PHE A 3 -1.59 0.31 -10.29
CA PHE A 3 -2.96 0.57 -9.84
C PHE A 3 -3.72 1.46 -10.82
N LYS A 4 -5.03 1.59 -10.62
CA LYS A 4 -5.93 2.53 -11.32
C LYS A 4 -6.70 3.33 -10.26
N MET A 5 -6.72 4.65 -10.44
CA MET A 5 -7.43 5.61 -9.58
C MET A 5 -7.92 6.74 -10.46
N LEU A 6 -9.20 7.13 -10.35
CA LEU A 6 -9.84 8.05 -11.29
C LEU A 6 -9.61 9.52 -10.93
N GLU A 7 -9.35 9.79 -9.66
CA GLU A 7 -9.20 11.13 -9.10
C GLU A 7 -7.75 11.47 -8.83
N ASP A 8 -7.46 12.77 -8.82
CA ASP A 8 -6.19 13.28 -8.30
C ASP A 8 -6.17 13.10 -6.78
N ASP A 9 -5.11 12.49 -6.26
CA ASP A 9 -5.00 12.21 -4.83
C ASP A 9 -3.53 12.04 -4.41
N ARG A 10 -3.32 11.65 -3.16
CA ARG A 10 -2.01 11.32 -2.60
C ARG A 10 -2.01 9.90 -2.08
N ILE A 11 -0.96 9.17 -2.40
CA ILE A 11 -0.66 7.89 -1.79
C ILE A 11 0.50 8.10 -0.85
N LYS A 12 0.36 7.64 0.39
CA LYS A 12 1.44 7.65 1.38
C LYS A 12 1.87 6.22 1.70
N PHE A 13 3.16 6.06 1.91
CA PHE A 13 3.78 4.82 2.29
C PHE A 13 4.50 5.01 3.63
N TYR A 14 3.99 4.35 4.66
CA TYR A 14 4.58 4.34 5.99
C TYR A 14 5.29 3.01 6.22
N TYR A 15 6.48 3.03 6.81
CA TYR A 15 7.24 1.80 7.03
C TYR A 15 7.98 1.74 8.36
N ILE A 16 8.27 0.51 8.79
CA ILE A 16 9.10 0.21 9.94
C ILE A 16 10.35 -0.51 9.43
N PRO A 17 11.56 0.06 9.61
CA PRO A 17 12.80 -0.61 9.26
C PRO A 17 13.06 -1.80 10.20
N GLU A 18 13.86 -2.78 9.76
CA GLU A 18 14.15 -4.04 10.50
C GLU A 18 14.57 -3.83 11.95
N HIS A 19 15.38 -2.80 12.22
CA HIS A 19 15.92 -2.49 13.54
C HIS A 19 14.98 -1.68 14.45
N LYS A 20 13.76 -1.35 14.00
CA LYS A 20 12.74 -0.62 14.79
C LYS A 20 11.49 -1.49 15.00
N ASN A 21 10.71 -1.13 16.03
CA ASN A 21 9.46 -1.83 16.39
C ASN A 21 8.20 -0.95 16.32
N THR A 22 8.36 0.36 16.16
CA THR A 22 7.24 1.32 16.05
C THR A 22 7.37 2.12 14.77
N TYR A 23 6.23 2.57 14.23
CA TYR A 23 6.22 3.60 13.20
C TYR A 23 6.84 4.88 13.78
N ASP A 24 7.64 5.55 12.95
CA ASP A 24 8.27 6.82 13.24
C ASP A 24 7.72 7.81 12.20
N GLU A 25 7.38 9.02 12.61
CA GLU A 25 6.80 10.03 11.69
C GLU A 25 7.76 10.35 10.54
N ASP A 26 9.06 10.12 10.75
CA ASP A 26 10.11 10.29 9.73
C ASP A 26 10.10 9.22 8.62
N ASN A 27 9.36 8.11 8.79
CA ASN A 27 9.33 6.99 7.82
C ASN A 27 8.08 7.02 6.95
N VAL A 28 7.82 8.16 6.31
CA VAL A 28 6.73 8.35 5.35
C VAL A 28 7.25 8.82 4.01
N ILE A 29 6.75 8.23 2.93
CA ILE A 29 6.97 8.69 1.56
C ILE A 29 5.62 9.01 0.95
N GLU A 30 5.46 10.24 0.45
CA GLU A 30 4.23 10.72 -0.18
C GLU A 30 4.44 10.89 -1.69
N THR A 31 3.48 10.40 -2.48
CA THR A 31 3.45 10.59 -3.94
C THR A 31 2.11 11.18 -4.35
N LYS A 32 2.15 12.34 -5.03
CA LYS A 32 0.98 12.90 -5.70
C LYS A 32 0.65 12.07 -6.93
N ILE A 33 -0.63 11.76 -7.10
CA ILE A 33 -1.12 10.97 -8.23
C ILE A 33 -2.07 11.83 -9.05
N THR A 34 -1.91 11.80 -10.36
CA THR A 34 -2.91 12.30 -11.30
C THR A 34 -3.88 11.16 -11.63
N GLY A 35 -5.18 11.44 -11.53
CA GLY A 35 -6.25 10.51 -11.83
C GLY A 35 -6.17 10.01 -13.28
N SER A 36 -6.39 8.72 -13.47
CA SER A 36 -6.35 8.05 -14.77
C SER A 36 -7.28 6.85 -14.81
N SER A 37 -7.98 6.69 -15.93
CA SER A 37 -8.77 5.49 -16.22
C SER A 37 -7.92 4.29 -16.61
N LYS A 38 -6.62 4.50 -16.87
CA LYS A 38 -5.62 3.47 -17.23
C LYS A 38 -4.83 3.03 -16.00
N ILE A 39 -4.23 1.84 -16.07
CA ILE A 39 -3.26 1.39 -15.07
C ILE A 39 -2.03 2.30 -15.14
N GLN A 40 -1.59 2.75 -13.98
CA GLN A 40 -0.38 3.53 -13.76
C GLN A 40 0.47 2.91 -12.65
N GLY A 41 1.71 3.36 -12.53
CA GLY A 41 2.66 2.83 -11.56
C GLY A 41 3.32 3.92 -10.74
N ILE A 42 3.55 3.62 -9.46
CA ILE A 42 4.49 4.37 -8.61
C ILE A 42 5.60 3.46 -8.14
N ASN A 43 6.80 4.02 -8.05
CA ASN A 43 7.98 3.39 -7.48
C ASN A 43 8.34 4.13 -6.20
N ILE A 44 8.58 3.36 -5.14
CA ILE A 44 9.01 3.87 -3.84
C ILE A 44 10.38 3.25 -3.60
N GLU A 45 11.39 4.10 -3.52
CA GLU A 45 12.76 3.69 -3.27
C GLU A 45 13.05 3.84 -1.77
N LEU A 46 13.56 2.77 -1.17
CA LEU A 46 13.97 2.72 0.23
C LEU A 46 15.42 2.29 0.30
N ASN A 47 16.17 2.84 1.25
CA ASN A 47 17.56 2.43 1.49
C ASN A 47 17.67 1.01 2.09
N GLN A 48 16.55 0.42 2.52
CA GLN A 48 16.47 -0.93 3.03
C GLN A 48 15.05 -1.50 2.87
N ILE A 49 14.93 -2.83 2.84
CA ILE A 49 13.63 -3.51 2.85
C ILE A 49 12.96 -3.29 4.21
N PRO A 50 11.67 -2.89 4.26
CA PRO A 50 10.96 -2.67 5.49
C PRO A 50 10.42 -3.98 6.07
N LYS A 51 10.45 -4.11 7.39
CA LYS A 51 9.87 -5.24 8.14
C LYS A 51 8.36 -5.27 8.04
N LYS A 52 7.75 -4.09 8.16
CA LYS A 52 6.30 -3.84 8.13
C LYS A 52 6.04 -2.51 7.43
N PHE A 53 4.92 -2.38 6.75
CA PHE A 53 4.53 -1.14 6.10
C PHE A 53 3.02 -1.03 5.90
N ARG A 54 2.56 0.19 5.70
CA ARG A 54 1.18 0.60 5.46
C ARG A 54 1.15 1.50 4.22
N ILE A 55 0.12 1.34 3.39
CA ILE A 55 -0.12 2.15 2.20
C ILE A 55 -1.46 2.86 2.38
N ASP A 56 -1.42 4.18 2.39
CA ASP A 56 -2.62 5.02 2.43
C ASP A 56 -3.13 5.23 1.03
N LEU A 57 -4.43 5.06 0.87
CA LEU A 57 -5.12 4.99 -0.40
C LEU A 57 -5.80 6.31 -0.76
N GLY A 58 -5.40 7.43 -0.15
CA GLY A 58 -5.95 8.74 -0.46
C GLY A 58 -6.07 9.62 0.77
N GLU A 59 -6.08 10.92 0.54
CA GLU A 59 -6.27 11.97 1.55
C GLU A 59 -7.41 12.93 1.20
N SER A 60 -7.80 12.98 -0.09
CA SER A 60 -8.80 13.92 -0.62
C SER A 60 -10.27 13.53 -0.33
N LYS A 61 -10.52 12.58 0.58
CA LYS A 61 -11.86 12.10 0.97
C LYS A 61 -12.71 11.57 -0.19
N HIS A 62 -12.08 11.06 -1.25
CA HIS A 62 -12.78 10.39 -2.33
C HIS A 62 -13.29 9.02 -1.87
N GLU A 63 -14.57 8.73 -2.10
CA GLU A 63 -15.22 7.46 -1.72
C GLU A 63 -15.34 6.48 -2.88
N THR A 64 -14.32 6.44 -3.72
CA THR A 64 -14.24 5.59 -4.91
C THR A 64 -13.26 4.44 -4.74
N THR A 65 -13.37 3.46 -5.61
CA THR A 65 -12.49 2.27 -5.60
C THR A 65 -11.14 2.59 -6.24
N ILE A 66 -10.06 2.25 -5.54
CA ILE A 66 -8.72 2.13 -6.13
C ILE A 66 -8.51 0.67 -6.50
N SER A 67 -8.23 0.42 -7.79
CA SER A 67 -7.93 -0.93 -8.26
C SER A 67 -6.42 -1.17 -8.19
N ILE A 68 -5.97 -2.19 -7.44
CA ILE A 68 -4.55 -2.50 -7.30
C ILE A 68 -4.25 -3.76 -8.10
N ALA A 69 -3.50 -3.59 -9.20
CA ALA A 69 -3.15 -4.70 -10.09
C ALA A 69 -1.97 -5.50 -9.51
N SER A 70 -0.91 -4.82 -9.05
CA SER A 70 0.22 -5.49 -8.41
C SER A 70 1.02 -4.62 -7.44
N ILE A 71 1.64 -5.28 -6.47
CA ILE A 71 2.67 -4.73 -5.60
C ILE A 71 3.91 -5.61 -5.74
N ILE A 72 5.03 -4.99 -6.09
CA ILE A 72 6.33 -5.65 -6.19
C ILE A 72 7.21 -5.06 -5.09
N ILE A 73 7.83 -5.93 -4.31
CA ILE A 73 8.81 -5.59 -3.27
C ILE A 73 10.10 -6.30 -3.67
N GLY A 74 11.22 -5.62 -3.76
CA GLY A 74 12.44 -6.28 -4.20
C GLY A 74 13.70 -5.46 -4.03
N THR A 75 14.82 -6.17 -4.15
CA THR A 75 16.17 -5.65 -4.31
C THR A 75 16.60 -5.86 -5.76
N MET A 76 17.89 -5.66 -6.05
CA MET A 76 18.46 -5.99 -7.35
C MET A 76 18.39 -7.50 -7.68
N ASN A 77 18.48 -8.36 -6.64
CA ASN A 77 18.61 -9.81 -6.82
C ASN A 77 17.31 -10.58 -6.55
N ASP A 78 16.50 -10.09 -5.61
CA ASP A 78 15.36 -10.81 -5.07
C ASP A 78 14.07 -9.99 -5.18
N ARG A 79 12.93 -10.65 -5.39
CA ARG A 79 11.63 -9.97 -5.47
C ARG A 79 10.47 -10.83 -4.99
N ILE A 80 9.54 -10.18 -4.31
CA ILE A 80 8.20 -10.67 -4.00
C ILE A 80 7.22 -9.95 -4.93
N GLU A 81 6.48 -10.72 -5.71
CA GLU A 81 5.40 -10.21 -6.56
C GLU A 81 4.04 -10.61 -6.00
N ILE A 82 3.19 -9.62 -5.76
CA ILE A 82 1.83 -9.77 -5.23
C ILE A 82 0.89 -9.20 -6.28
N ASN A 83 -0.03 -10.03 -6.77
CA ASN A 83 -1.02 -9.64 -7.77
C ASN A 83 -2.41 -9.46 -7.13
N GLU A 84 -3.34 -8.92 -7.90
CA GLU A 84 -4.73 -8.68 -7.49
C GLU A 84 -5.41 -9.90 -6.81
N LYS A 85 -5.09 -11.12 -7.27
CA LYS A 85 -5.71 -12.35 -6.76
C LYS A 85 -5.19 -12.72 -5.38
N THR A 86 -3.94 -12.36 -5.05
CA THR A 86 -3.29 -12.75 -3.80
C THR A 86 -3.11 -11.59 -2.81
N ILE A 87 -3.33 -10.35 -3.23
CA ILE A 87 -3.09 -9.15 -2.42
C ILE A 87 -3.78 -9.20 -1.04
N HIS A 88 -5.00 -9.73 -0.99
CA HIS A 88 -5.79 -9.84 0.24
C HIS A 88 -5.19 -10.79 1.29
N ARG A 89 -4.22 -11.64 0.93
CA ARG A 89 -3.50 -12.50 1.87
C ARG A 89 -2.34 -11.76 2.54
N PHE A 90 -1.76 -10.80 1.82
CA PHE A 90 -0.57 -10.06 2.21
C PHE A 90 -0.90 -8.67 2.77
N PHE A 91 -2.11 -8.18 2.55
CA PHE A 91 -2.57 -6.89 3.03
C PHE A 91 -3.96 -6.96 3.66
N SER A 92 -4.09 -6.36 4.84
CA SER A 92 -5.36 -6.16 5.53
C SER A 92 -5.77 -4.70 5.44
N PRO A 93 -6.98 -4.38 4.97
CA PRO A 93 -7.47 -3.01 5.03
C PRO A 93 -7.89 -2.63 6.45
N ASN A 94 -7.92 -1.33 6.72
CA ASN A 94 -8.59 -0.81 7.91
C ASN A 94 -10.08 -0.55 7.67
N ILE A 95 -10.76 0.06 8.64
CA ILE A 95 -12.21 0.31 8.58
C ILE A 95 -12.62 1.30 7.48
N TYR A 96 -11.72 2.15 6.99
CA TYR A 96 -12.01 3.14 5.94
C TYR A 96 -11.77 2.60 4.52
N ALA A 97 -11.31 1.35 4.40
CA ALA A 97 -11.08 0.67 3.12
C ALA A 97 -11.83 -0.67 3.08
N ILE A 98 -12.85 -0.78 2.24
CA ILE A 98 -13.60 -2.02 2.05
C ILE A 98 -13.01 -2.77 0.85
N LYS A 99 -12.68 -4.05 1.04
CA LYS A 99 -12.25 -4.91 -0.08
C LYS A 99 -13.32 -4.94 -1.17
N SER A 100 -12.90 -4.69 -2.41
CA SER A 100 -13.69 -4.80 -3.63
C SER A 100 -13.12 -5.93 -4.50
N GLU A 101 -13.80 -6.28 -5.60
CA GLU A 101 -13.38 -7.33 -6.52
C GLU A 101 -11.96 -7.10 -7.05
N ASN A 102 -11.65 -5.84 -7.43
CA ASN A 102 -10.39 -5.46 -8.09
C ASN A 102 -9.52 -4.52 -7.24
N GLY A 103 -9.78 -4.38 -5.94
CA GLY A 103 -9.02 -3.46 -5.08
C GLY A 103 -9.76 -3.07 -3.81
N TYR A 104 -9.79 -1.78 -3.48
CA TYR A 104 -10.32 -1.27 -2.22
C TYR A 104 -11.22 -0.06 -2.44
N LYS A 105 -12.47 -0.15 -2.00
CA LYS A 105 -13.41 0.98 -1.95
C LYS A 105 -13.11 1.80 -0.71
N ARG A 106 -12.84 3.09 -0.92
CA ARG A 106 -12.58 4.06 0.15
C ARG A 106 -13.92 4.56 0.69
N ILE A 107 -14.02 4.74 2.00
CA ILE A 107 -15.23 5.23 2.66
C ILE A 107 -14.87 6.18 3.82
N SER A 108 -15.76 7.13 4.11
CA SER A 108 -15.74 7.90 5.34
C SER A 108 -16.65 7.24 6.38
N ILE A 109 -16.25 7.28 7.64
CA ILE A 109 -17.07 6.84 8.78
C ILE A 109 -17.08 7.97 9.79
N ASP A 110 -18.27 8.44 10.19
CA ASP A 110 -18.44 9.53 11.16
C ASP A 110 -17.60 10.78 10.85
N ASN A 111 -17.62 11.22 9.58
CA ASN A 111 -16.83 12.33 9.04
C ASN A 111 -15.29 12.16 9.09
N ARG A 112 -14.80 10.99 9.48
CA ARG A 112 -13.38 10.62 9.43
C ARG A 112 -13.06 9.84 8.16
N TYR A 113 -11.84 10.03 7.66
CA TYR A 113 -11.36 9.43 6.43
C TYR A 113 -9.85 9.16 6.59
N ASP A 114 -9.48 7.88 6.52
CA ASP A 114 -8.08 7.43 6.59
C ASP A 114 -7.95 6.04 5.94
N PRO A 115 -8.30 5.86 4.65
CA PRO A 115 -8.28 4.55 4.02
C PRO A 115 -6.85 4.05 3.85
N PHE A 116 -6.53 2.90 4.44
CA PHE A 116 -5.21 2.28 4.26
C PHE A 116 -5.28 0.76 4.22
N ILE A 117 -4.23 0.17 3.66
CA ILE A 117 -3.94 -1.26 3.74
C ILE A 117 -2.59 -1.46 4.45
N GLU A 118 -2.52 -2.43 5.33
CA GLU A 118 -1.34 -2.74 6.12
C GLU A 118 -0.83 -4.14 5.80
N SER A 119 0.50 -4.31 5.71
CA SER A 119 1.10 -5.62 5.48
C SER A 119 0.78 -6.59 6.62
N THR A 120 0.35 -7.81 6.27
CA THR A 120 0.00 -8.85 7.25
C THR A 120 1.24 -9.56 7.79
N ALA A 121 1.06 -10.30 8.89
CA ALA A 121 2.11 -11.17 9.43
C ALA A 121 2.64 -12.18 8.40
N LEU A 122 1.80 -12.65 7.47
CA LEU A 122 2.22 -13.50 6.36
C LEU A 122 3.22 -12.78 5.45
N LEU A 123 2.97 -11.51 5.12
CA LEU A 123 3.92 -10.72 4.33
C LEU A 123 5.21 -10.45 5.10
N HIS A 124 5.12 -10.16 6.41
CA HIS A 124 6.32 -9.95 7.25
C HIS A 124 7.22 -11.19 7.25
N GLN A 125 6.63 -12.38 7.41
CA GLN A 125 7.37 -13.64 7.33
C GLN A 125 7.98 -13.87 5.95
N LYS A 126 7.25 -13.60 4.88
CA LYS A 126 7.78 -13.76 3.52
C LYS A 126 8.93 -12.79 3.25
N ILE A 127 8.82 -11.53 3.67
CA ILE A 127 9.92 -10.55 3.58
C ILE A 127 11.14 -11.05 4.34
N LYS A 128 10.93 -11.55 5.57
CA LYS A 128 12.02 -12.11 6.37
C LYS A 128 12.75 -13.24 5.63
N LEU A 129 12.03 -14.20 5.07
CA LEU A 129 12.64 -15.36 4.40
C LEU A 129 13.35 -15.03 3.09
N GLU A 130 12.92 -14.00 2.36
CA GLU A 130 13.43 -13.69 1.02
C GLU A 130 14.56 -12.65 1.05
N PHE A 131 14.68 -11.86 2.12
CA PHE A 131 15.61 -10.72 2.16
C PHE A 131 16.54 -10.68 3.39
N PHE A 132 16.36 -11.57 4.38
CA PHE A 132 17.15 -11.60 5.62
C PHE A 132 17.57 -13.04 6.00
#